data_AF-I5C995-F1
#
_entry.id   AF-I5C995-F1
#
_cell.length_a   1.000
_cell.length_b   1.000
_cell.length_c   1.000
_cell.angle_alpha   90.00
_cell.angle_beta   90.00
_cell.angle_gamma   90.00
#
_symmetry.space_group_name_H-M   'P 1'
#
loop_
_entity.id
_entity.type
_entity.pdbx_description
1 polymer ?
#
loop_
_entity_poly.entity_id
_entity_poly.type
_entity_poly.pdbx_seq_one_letter_code
_entity_poly.pdbx_strand_id
1 'polypeptide(L)' 'MNVMLTEKEAGVDVFEQLYIKNSMQRLFRFLDEESALWEDILIMNSVPRKWPFVQAVLEEL' A
#
# COMPACT_ATOMS: atom_id res chain seq x y z
N MET A 1 0.92 17.40 1.22
CA MET A 1 2.07 17.57 2.14
C MET A 1 1.74 17.42 3.63
N ASN A 2 0.47 17.47 4.09
CA ASN A 2 0.18 17.37 5.54
C ASN A 2 0.00 15.94 6.08
N VAL A 3 -0.53 14.99 5.32
CA VAL A 3 -0.69 13.59 5.79
C VAL A 3 0.66 12.92 6.05
N MET A 4 1.64 13.10 5.16
CA MET A 4 2.98 12.49 5.31
C MET A 4 3.80 12.98 6.51
N LEU A 5 3.45 14.14 7.10
CA LEU A 5 4.18 14.70 8.24
C LEU A 5 3.53 14.37 9.58
N THR A 6 2.22 14.10 9.60
CA THR A 6 1.45 13.84 10.82
C THR A 6 1.27 12.33 11.07
N GLU A 7 1.31 11.50 10.01
CA GLU A 7 0.99 10.06 10.03
C GLU A 7 2.18 9.19 9.58
N LYS A 8 3.43 9.62 9.87
CA LYS A 8 4.63 8.85 9.49
C LYS A 8 4.62 7.43 10.03
N GLU A 9 4.14 7.24 11.26
CA GLU A 9 3.98 5.92 11.87
C GLU A 9 2.96 5.06 11.10
N ALA A 10 1.83 5.63 10.70
CA ALA A 10 0.83 4.90 9.91
C ALA A 10 1.34 4.48 8.52
N GLY A 11 2.24 5.27 7.91
CA GLY A 11 2.91 4.88 6.68
C GLY A 11 3.81 3.67 6.84
N VAL A 12 4.63 3.64 7.91
CA VAL A 12 5.52 2.50 8.22
C VAL A 12 4.70 1.22 8.45
N ASP A 13 3.60 1.31 9.20
CA ASP A 13 2.71 0.17 9.46
C ASP A 13 2.09 -0.39 8.16
N VAL A 14 1.75 0.49 7.21
CA VAL A 14 1.24 0.07 5.89
C VAL A 14 2.27 -0.75 5.13
N PHE A 15 3.51 -0.24 5.04
CA PHE A 15 4.58 -0.93 4.34
C PHE A 15 4.94 -2.25 5.03
N GLU A 16 5.06 -2.28 6.36
CA GLU A 16 5.33 -3.50 7.11
C GLU A 16 4.29 -4.58 6.80
N GLN A 17 3.01 -4.23 6.78
CA GLN A 17 1.93 -5.17 6.51
C GLN A 17 1.87 -5.62 5.05
N LEU A 18 2.24 -4.75 4.11
CA LEU A 18 2.45 -5.14 2.71
C LEU A 18 3.57 -6.18 2.60
N TYR A 19 4.71 -5.99 3.29
CA TYR A 19 5.83 -6.92 3.29
C TYR A 19 5.52 -8.26 4.00
N ILE A 20 4.70 -8.24 5.07
CA ILE A 20 4.30 -9.46 5.78
C ILE A 20 3.31 -10.29 4.96
N LYS A 21 2.36 -9.63 4.26
CA LYS A 21 1.25 -10.30 3.56
C LYS A 21 1.54 -10.64 2.10
N ASN A 22 2.62 -10.10 1.53
CA ASN A 22 3.00 -10.29 0.13
C ASN A 22 4.47 -10.71 0.05
N SER A 23 4.83 -11.55 -0.91
CA SER A 23 6.25 -11.81 -1.16
C SER A 23 6.93 -10.54 -1.67
N MET A 24 8.20 -10.34 -1.31
CA MET A 24 8.98 -9.18 -1.76
C MET A 24 8.97 -9.06 -3.29
N GLN A 25 9.14 -10.17 -4.01
CA GLN A 25 9.15 -10.16 -5.47
C GLN A 25 7.81 -9.70 -6.05
N ARG A 26 6.69 -10.06 -5.42
CA ARG A 26 5.36 -9.61 -5.85
C ARG A 26 5.16 -8.13 -5.56
N LEU A 27 5.57 -7.68 -4.37
CA LEU A 27 5.44 -6.27 -3.98
C LEU A 27 6.32 -5.35 -4.84
N PHE A 28 7.56 -5.74 -5.16
CA PHE A 28 8.43 -4.95 -6.04
C PHE A 28 7.85 -4.83 -7.44
N ARG A 29 7.36 -5.92 -8.04
CA ARG A 29 6.67 -5.83 -9.34
C ARG A 29 5.47 -4.88 -9.32
N PHE A 30 4.73 -4.84 -8.22
CA PHE A 30 3.64 -3.89 -8.05
C PHE A 30 4.10 -2.44 -7.95
N LEU A 31 5.18 -2.19 -7.21
CA LEU A 31 5.78 -0.85 -7.12
C LEU A 31 6.43 -0.39 -8.43
N ASP A 32 6.95 -1.32 -9.22
CA ASP A 32 7.56 -1.07 -10.53
C ASP A 32 6.53 -1.07 -11.68
N GLU A 33 5.22 -1.22 -11.37
CA GLU A 33 4.12 -1.30 -12.35
C GLU A 33 4.26 -2.48 -13.36
N GLU A 34 4.98 -3.54 -12.97
CA GLU A 34 5.22 -4.75 -13.78
C GLU A 34 4.31 -5.94 -13.40
N SER A 35 3.43 -5.79 -12.41
CA SER A 35 2.47 -6.82 -12.01
C SER A 35 1.23 -6.83 -12.89
N ALA A 36 0.54 -7.97 -12.90
CA ALA A 36 -0.74 -8.07 -13.59
C ALA A 36 -1.86 -7.42 -12.78
N LEU A 37 -2.88 -6.85 -13.45
CA LEU A 37 -4.03 -6.19 -12.80
C LEU A 37 -4.71 -7.02 -11.69
N TRP A 38 -4.71 -8.35 -11.83
CA TRP A 38 -5.26 -9.23 -10.80
C TRP A 38 -4.36 -9.34 -9.56
N GLU A 39 -3.04 -9.28 -9.72
CA GLU A 39 -2.08 -9.22 -8.61
C GLU A 39 -2.22 -7.88 -7.88
N ASP A 40 -2.41 -6.78 -8.61
CA ASP A 40 -2.60 -5.45 -8.04
C ASP A 40 -3.82 -5.42 -7.11
N ILE A 41 -4.96 -5.95 -7.58
CA ILE A 41 -6.18 -6.04 -6.77
C ILE A 41 -5.95 -6.88 -5.51
N LEU A 42 -5.17 -7.96 -5.59
CA LEU A 42 -4.85 -8.78 -4.41
C LEU A 42 -3.94 -8.02 -3.42
N ILE A 43 -2.94 -7.29 -3.91
CA ILE A 43 -2.02 -6.50 -3.09
C ILE A 43 -2.76 -5.35 -2.42
N MET A 44 -3.59 -4.61 -3.17
CA MET A 44 -4.42 -3.52 -2.64
C MET A 44 -5.40 -4.01 -1.57
N ASN A 45 -5.98 -5.20 -1.73
CA ASN A 45 -6.89 -5.78 -0.72
C ASN A 45 -6.17 -6.40 0.49
N SER A 46 -4.84 -6.55 0.45
CA SER A 46 -4.06 -7.06 1.59
C SER A 46 -3.94 -6.04 2.74
N VAL A 47 -4.21 -4.76 2.45
CA VAL A 47 -4.09 -3.64 3.38
C VAL A 47 -5.48 -3.20 3.88
N PRO A 48 -5.67 -2.96 5.19
CA PRO A 48 -6.92 -2.40 5.70
C PRO A 48 -7.24 -1.02 5.10
N ARG A 49 -8.40 -0.89 4.45
CA ARG A 49 -8.90 0.38 3.90
C ARG A 49 -9.16 1.48 4.94
N LYS A 50 -9.15 1.12 6.22
CA LYS A 50 -9.35 2.05 7.34
C LYS A 50 -8.10 2.84 7.71
N TRP A 51 -6.96 2.57 7.07
CA TRP A 51 -5.74 3.32 7.35
C TRP A 51 -5.75 4.67 6.64
N PRO A 52 -5.43 5.77 7.35
CA PRO A 52 -5.47 7.12 6.79
C PRO A 52 -4.67 7.25 5.48
N PHE A 53 -3.54 6.55 5.38
CA PHE A 53 -2.74 6.49 4.16
C PHE A 53 -3.49 5.88 2.96
N VAL A 54 -4.19 4.76 3.16
CA VAL A 54 -4.97 4.10 2.09
C VAL A 54 -6.16 4.96 1.68
N GLN A 55 -6.81 5.63 2.64
CA GLN A 55 -7.89 6.56 2.34
C GLN A 55 -7.41 7.75 1.51
N ALA A 56 -6.27 8.34 1.87
CA ALA A 56 -5.68 9.46 1.13
C ALA A 56 -5.37 9.08 -0.33
N VAL A 57 -4.80 7.90 -0.57
CA VAL A 57 -4.54 7.40 -1.94
C VAL A 57 -5.84 7.18 -2.72
N LEU A 58 -6.89 6.66 -2.08
CA LEU A 58 -8.19 6.46 -2.73
C LEU A 58 -8.93 7.77 -3.04
N GLU A 59 -8.71 8.82 -2.25
CA GLU A 59 -9.28 10.15 -2.51
C GLU A 59 -8.53 10.92 -3.61
N GLU A 60 -7.28 10.55 -3.89
CA GLU A 60 -6.42 11.18 -4.89
C GLU A 60 -6.49 10.49 -6.28
N LEU A 61 -7.08 9.29 -6.35
CA LEU A 61 -7.41 8.53 -7.58
C LEU A 61 -8.75 9.00 -8.21
#